data_AF-A0A930FLZ9-F1
#
_entry.id   AF-A0A930FLZ9-F1
#
_cell.length_a   1.000
_cell.length_b   1.000
_cell.length_c   1.000
_cell.angle_alpha   90.00
_cell.angle_beta   90.00
_cell.angle_gamma   90.00
#
_symmetry.space_group_name_H-M   'P 1'
#
loop_
_entity.id
_entity.type
_entity.pdbx_description
1 polymer ?
#
loop_
_entity_poly.entity_id
_entity_poly.type
_entity_poly.pdbx_seq_one_letter_code
_entity_poly.pdbx_strand_id
1 'polypeptide(L)'
;MKITKILSFTALSLLGGALQAQEKSLATLVNEKDAFLVDVRSEKEFDQGSALNAVNIPVDKIEKELDQFKGKSNIILFCRAGRRAEAARKLLEKHHIKAINGGTYQQVKTLQKENLMDRLSYRTDKQTVSVIKNGEGVKQVAVALGKGAILKKHTTDVPAFLVVVKGEIRFLINGQEILLKALDTYNIPAEIEHELIGVDDENLFILTKSKYFKE
;
A
#
# COMPACT_ATOMS: atom_id res chain seq x y z
N MET A 1 71.17 6.43 -42.67
CA MET A 1 70.77 7.12 -41.43
C MET A 1 69.42 7.80 -41.64
N LYS A 2 68.32 7.08 -41.41
CA LYS A 2 66.96 7.60 -41.18
C LYS A 2 66.29 6.54 -40.30
N ILE A 3 65.96 6.89 -39.06
CA ILE A 3 65.23 6.02 -38.13
C ILE A 3 63.98 6.82 -37.73
N THR A 4 62.83 6.45 -38.28
CA THR A 4 61.54 6.98 -37.85
C THR A 4 60.91 5.93 -36.93
N LYS A 5 60.96 6.18 -35.61
CA LYS A 5 60.14 5.46 -34.63
C LYS A 5 58.78 6.15 -34.58
N ILE A 6 57.71 5.44 -34.88
CA ILE A 6 56.34 5.85 -34.57
C ILE A 6 55.94 5.05 -33.32
N LEU A 7 55.72 5.75 -32.21
CA LEU A 7 55.13 5.21 -31.00
C LEU A 7 54.00 6.15 -30.54
N SER A 8 52.86 5.54 -30.25
CA SER A 8 51.79 5.99 -29.34
C SER A 8 50.87 7.12 -29.79
N PHE A 9 49.55 6.87 -29.84
CA PHE A 9 48.68 7.15 -28.69
C PHE A 9 47.29 6.51 -28.89
N THR A 10 47.02 5.56 -27.99
CA THR A 10 45.75 4.98 -27.53
C THR A 10 44.44 5.58 -28.03
N ALA A 11 43.62 4.73 -28.66
CA ALA A 11 42.18 4.83 -28.66
C ALA A 11 41.65 4.54 -27.24
N LEU A 12 41.23 5.57 -26.53
CA LEU A 12 40.44 5.45 -25.30
C LEU A 12 39.26 6.44 -25.39
N SER A 13 38.35 6.18 -26.32
CA SER A 13 37.03 6.80 -26.30
C SER A 13 36.23 6.12 -25.19
N LEU A 14 36.21 6.80 -24.05
CA LEU A 14 35.48 6.44 -22.84
C LEU A 14 34.07 5.92 -23.16
N LEU A 15 33.73 4.81 -22.52
CA LEU A 15 32.36 4.39 -22.22
C LEU A 15 31.62 5.53 -21.51
N GLY A 16 31.06 6.46 -22.28
CA GLY A 16 30.05 7.42 -21.83
C GLY A 16 28.67 6.79 -21.93
N GLY A 17 28.46 5.66 -21.24
CA GLY A 17 27.12 5.11 -21.06
C GLY A 17 26.34 6.10 -20.20
N ALA A 18 25.52 6.94 -20.85
CA ALA A 18 24.54 7.75 -20.15
C ALA A 18 23.60 6.79 -19.41
N LEU A 19 23.80 6.60 -18.11
CA LEU A 19 22.72 6.24 -17.22
C LEU A 19 21.75 7.43 -17.22
N GLN A 20 20.88 7.50 -18.22
CA GLN A 20 19.63 8.23 -18.04
C GLN A 20 18.86 7.44 -17.00
N ALA A 21 18.83 7.94 -15.77
CA ALA A 21 17.92 7.44 -14.76
C ALA A 21 16.50 7.55 -15.34
N GLN A 22 15.86 6.40 -15.55
CA GLN A 22 14.48 6.36 -16.00
C GLN A 22 13.61 7.11 -14.98
N GLU A 23 12.88 8.13 -15.42
CA GLU A 23 11.99 8.86 -14.52
C GLU A 23 10.97 7.88 -13.90
N LYS A 24 10.84 7.95 -12.57
CA LYS A 24 9.88 7.12 -11.84
C LYS A 24 8.46 7.44 -12.32
N SER A 25 7.64 6.41 -12.52
CA SER A 25 6.24 6.60 -12.87
C SER A 25 5.47 7.26 -11.71
N LEU A 26 4.39 7.99 -12.01
CA LEU A 26 3.50 8.56 -10.99
C LEU A 26 2.97 7.48 -10.03
N ALA A 27 2.68 6.29 -10.54
CA ALA A 27 2.25 5.15 -9.73
C ALA A 27 3.31 4.74 -8.68
N THR A 28 4.59 4.83 -9.03
CA THR A 28 5.68 4.56 -8.09
C THR A 28 5.73 5.67 -7.05
N LEU A 29 5.78 6.92 -7.50
CA LEU A 29 5.95 8.11 -6.66
C LEU A 29 4.84 8.28 -5.62
N VAL A 30 3.58 8.05 -6.00
CA VAL A 30 2.41 8.16 -5.10
C VAL A 30 2.48 7.17 -3.92
N ASN A 31 3.23 6.08 -4.06
CA ASN A 31 3.30 5.00 -3.07
C ASN A 31 4.66 4.92 -2.36
N GLU A 32 5.55 5.90 -2.53
CA GLU A 32 6.79 5.96 -1.78
C GLU A 32 6.53 6.42 -0.34
N LYS A 33 7.37 5.97 0.59
CA LYS A 33 7.21 6.30 2.02
C LYS A 33 7.35 7.80 2.29
N ASP A 34 8.11 8.52 1.46
CA ASP A 34 8.35 9.95 1.56
C ASP A 34 7.44 10.78 0.64
N ALA A 35 6.43 10.17 0.02
CA ALA A 35 5.46 10.87 -0.82
C ALA A 35 4.69 11.93 -0.02
N PHE A 36 4.86 13.19 -0.41
CA PHE A 36 4.09 14.31 0.11
C PHE A 36 2.96 14.63 -0.87
N LEU A 37 1.81 13.99 -0.63
CA LEU A 37 0.60 14.13 -1.42
C LEU A 37 -0.16 15.38 -1.00
N VAL A 38 -0.32 16.34 -1.91
CA VAL A 38 -0.96 17.64 -1.63
C VAL A 38 -2.18 17.81 -2.51
N ASP A 39 -3.35 17.79 -1.89
CA ASP A 39 -4.61 18.15 -2.53
C ASP A 39 -4.75 19.66 -2.55
N VAL A 40 -4.64 20.28 -3.73
CA VAL A 40 -4.71 21.74 -3.89
C VAL A 40 -6.13 22.23 -4.18
N ARG A 41 -7.14 21.38 -3.92
CA ARG A 41 -8.55 21.77 -3.91
C ARG A 41 -8.90 22.61 -2.69
N SER A 42 -10.12 23.15 -2.68
CA SER A 42 -10.66 23.83 -1.50
C SER A 42 -10.83 22.86 -0.32
N GLU A 43 -10.84 23.39 0.90
CA GLU A 43 -11.11 22.62 2.13
C GLU A 43 -12.43 21.85 2.03
N LYS A 44 -13.49 22.49 1.53
CA LYS A 44 -14.80 21.84 1.30
C LYS A 44 -14.72 20.63 0.36
N GLU A 45 -13.91 20.70 -0.70
CA GLU A 45 -13.71 19.57 -1.61
C GLU A 45 -12.88 18.44 -0.96
N PHE A 46 -11.96 18.79 -0.06
CA PHE A 46 -11.13 17.86 0.69
C PHE A 46 -11.92 17.14 1.79
N ASP A 47 -12.79 17.86 2.51
CA ASP A 47 -13.69 17.32 3.54
C ASP A 47 -14.68 16.28 2.97
N GLN A 48 -14.99 16.39 1.67
CA GLN A 48 -15.78 15.39 0.93
C GLN A 48 -14.98 14.12 0.57
N GLY A 49 -13.69 14.07 0.95
CA GLY A 49 -12.77 12.97 0.71
C GLY A 49 -11.64 13.34 -0.24
N SER A 50 -10.47 12.76 0.03
CA SER A 50 -9.25 12.92 -0.78
C SER A 50 -8.49 11.60 -0.86
N ALA A 51 -7.28 11.63 -1.43
CA ALA A 51 -6.36 10.51 -1.45
C ALA A 51 -5.88 10.20 -0.02
N LEU A 52 -5.61 8.93 0.26
CA LEU A 52 -5.12 8.48 1.57
C LEU A 52 -3.83 9.23 1.94
N ASN A 53 -3.72 9.69 3.18
CA ASN A 53 -2.57 10.44 3.71
C ASN A 53 -2.23 11.76 2.99
N ALA A 54 -3.13 12.28 2.15
CA ALA A 54 -2.94 13.60 1.55
C ALA A 54 -3.17 14.72 2.56
N VAL A 55 -2.43 15.82 2.41
CA VAL A 55 -2.68 17.08 3.10
C VAL A 55 -3.43 18.05 2.18
N ASN A 56 -4.29 18.89 2.73
CA ASN A 56 -4.95 19.94 1.96
C ASN A 56 -4.16 21.23 2.06
N ILE A 57 -3.69 21.74 0.92
CA ILE A 57 -3.10 23.08 0.81
C ILE A 57 -3.71 23.72 -0.44
N PRO A 58 -4.84 24.44 -0.31
CA PRO A 58 -5.50 25.09 -1.45
C PRO A 58 -4.53 25.93 -2.28
N VAL A 59 -4.67 25.88 -3.61
CA VAL A 59 -3.71 26.53 -4.54
C VAL A 59 -3.45 28.01 -4.25
N ASP A 60 -4.46 28.72 -3.74
CA ASP A 60 -4.42 30.13 -3.36
C ASP A 60 -3.71 30.40 -2.01
N LYS A 61 -3.50 29.36 -1.19
CA LYS A 61 -2.80 29.43 0.09
C LYS A 61 -1.33 29.02 0.02
N ILE A 62 -0.92 28.30 -1.03
CA ILE A 62 0.44 27.74 -1.18
C ILE A 62 1.55 28.75 -0.94
N GLU A 63 1.44 29.96 -1.49
CA GLU A 63 2.50 30.99 -1.36
C GLU A 63 2.71 31.43 0.10
N LYS A 64 1.66 31.36 0.93
CA LYS A 64 1.74 31.66 2.37
C LYS A 64 2.20 30.45 3.20
N GLU A 65 2.22 29.26 2.60
CA GLU A 65 2.49 27.99 3.28
C GLU A 65 3.72 27.28 2.70
N LEU A 66 4.63 28.00 2.03
CA LEU A 66 5.84 27.46 1.41
C LEU A 66 6.70 26.64 2.39
N ASP A 67 6.67 26.96 3.67
CA ASP A 67 7.40 26.25 4.71
C ASP A 67 7.00 24.78 4.83
N GLN A 68 5.74 24.42 4.51
CA GLN A 68 5.27 23.03 4.56
C GLN A 68 5.97 22.14 3.53
N PHE A 69 6.51 22.73 2.46
CA PHE A 69 7.17 22.02 1.37
C PHE A 69 8.69 21.90 1.59
N LYS A 70 9.26 22.62 2.55
CA LYS A 70 10.70 22.58 2.83
C LYS A 70 11.12 21.19 3.31
N GLY A 71 12.22 20.69 2.76
CA GLY A 71 12.76 19.37 3.08
C GLY A 71 11.97 18.18 2.50
N LYS A 72 10.94 18.43 1.69
CA LYS A 72 10.20 17.36 0.98
C LYS A 72 10.86 17.09 -0.37
N SER A 73 11.22 15.83 -0.61
CA SER A 73 11.84 15.34 -1.85
C SER A 73 10.83 14.94 -2.92
N ASN A 74 9.69 14.40 -2.50
CA ASN A 74 8.69 13.80 -3.38
C ASN A 74 7.33 14.49 -3.21
N ILE A 75 7.17 15.69 -3.78
CA ILE A 75 5.94 16.48 -3.69
C ILE A 75 5.04 16.16 -4.89
N ILE A 76 3.84 15.62 -4.65
CA ILE A 76 2.83 15.33 -5.67
C ILE A 76 1.61 16.20 -5.43
N LEU A 77 1.35 17.12 -6.35
CA LEU A 77 0.20 18.02 -6.30
C LEU A 77 -0.93 17.45 -7.14
N PHE A 78 -2.16 17.47 -6.64
CA PHE A 78 -3.32 17.04 -7.42
C PHE A 78 -4.55 17.88 -7.09
N CYS A 79 -5.53 17.87 -7.99
CA CYS A 79 -6.79 18.57 -7.77
C CYS A 79 -7.96 17.91 -8.49
N ARG A 80 -9.05 18.61 -8.76
CA ARG A 80 -10.20 18.02 -9.49
C ARG A 80 -9.86 17.60 -10.94
N ALA A 81 -9.12 18.42 -11.67
CA ALA A 81 -8.92 18.29 -13.12
C ALA A 81 -7.46 18.55 -13.59
N GLY A 82 -6.48 18.50 -12.68
CA GLY A 82 -5.06 18.79 -12.95
C GLY A 82 -4.68 20.27 -13.13
N ARG A 83 -5.60 21.16 -13.51
CA ARG A 83 -5.28 22.58 -13.79
C ARG A 83 -4.73 23.35 -12.59
N ARG A 84 -5.35 23.21 -11.40
CA ARG A 84 -4.87 23.87 -10.17
C ARG A 84 -3.54 23.27 -9.71
N ALA A 85 -3.35 21.97 -9.90
CA ALA A 85 -2.09 21.30 -9.59
C ALA A 85 -0.94 21.80 -10.48
N GLU A 86 -1.20 22.06 -11.78
CA GLU A 86 -0.21 22.67 -12.66
C GLU A 86 0.14 24.11 -12.25
N ALA A 87 -0.87 24.91 -11.87
CA ALA A 87 -0.64 26.27 -11.37
C ALA A 87 0.20 26.26 -10.08
N ALA A 88 -0.13 25.36 -9.14
CA ALA A 88 0.62 25.13 -7.91
C ALA A 88 2.06 24.68 -8.19
N ARG A 89 2.27 23.76 -9.15
CA ARG A 89 3.60 23.28 -9.55
C ARG A 89 4.47 24.43 -10.05
N LYS A 90 3.94 25.25 -10.96
CA LYS A 90 4.62 26.44 -11.50
C LYS A 90 4.90 27.48 -10.41
N LEU A 91 4.02 27.63 -9.43
CA LEU A 91 4.24 28.51 -8.28
C LEU A 91 5.41 28.01 -7.44
N LEU A 92 5.42 26.74 -7.02
CA LEU A 92 6.52 26.15 -6.25
C LEU A 92 7.87 26.21 -7.00
N GLU A 93 7.85 26.02 -8.32
CA GLU A 93 9.03 26.11 -9.18
C GLU A 93 9.69 27.50 -9.12
N LYS A 94 8.90 28.58 -9.04
CA LYS A 94 9.42 29.96 -8.85
C LYS A 94 10.14 30.14 -7.51
N HIS A 95 9.79 29.34 -6.51
CA HIS A 95 10.46 29.31 -5.20
C HIS A 95 11.51 28.20 -5.11
N HIS A 96 11.93 27.62 -6.25
CA HIS A 96 12.94 26.57 -6.36
C HIS A 96 12.57 25.26 -5.64
N ILE A 97 11.26 25.02 -5.47
CA ILE A 97 10.71 23.80 -4.89
C ILE A 97 10.24 22.91 -6.05
N LYS A 98 10.84 21.73 -6.19
CA LYS A 98 10.45 20.76 -7.22
C LYS A 98 9.18 20.02 -6.78
N ALA A 99 8.19 20.00 -7.65
CA ALA A 99 6.95 19.26 -7.44
C ALA A 99 6.46 18.64 -8.75
N ILE A 100 5.63 17.61 -8.62
CA ILE A 100 5.06 16.86 -9.73
C ILE A 100 3.56 17.12 -9.80
N ASN A 101 3.05 17.34 -11.00
CA ASN A 101 1.61 17.39 -11.22
C ASN A 101 1.06 15.96 -11.32
N GLY A 102 0.42 15.49 -10.25
CA GLY A 102 -0.24 14.19 -10.17
C GLY A 102 -1.60 14.13 -10.87
N GLY A 103 -2.06 15.23 -11.46
CA GLY A 103 -3.30 15.28 -12.24
C GLY A 103 -4.55 15.39 -11.37
N THR A 104 -5.45 14.41 -11.52
CA THR A 104 -6.75 14.43 -10.82
C THR A 104 -6.70 13.69 -9.49
N TYR A 105 -7.55 14.09 -8.54
CA TYR A 105 -7.78 13.39 -7.29
C TYR A 105 -8.09 11.91 -7.54
N GLN A 106 -8.97 11.62 -8.51
CA GLN A 106 -9.30 10.23 -8.81
C GLN A 106 -8.11 9.45 -9.35
N GLN A 107 -7.29 10.05 -10.22
CA GLN A 107 -6.09 9.41 -10.72
C GLN A 107 -5.13 9.07 -9.57
N VAL A 108 -4.78 10.04 -8.72
CA VAL A 108 -3.90 9.79 -7.57
C VAL A 108 -4.49 8.72 -6.65
N LYS A 109 -5.78 8.81 -6.32
CA LYS A 109 -6.46 7.82 -5.49
C LYS A 109 -6.40 6.41 -6.07
N THR A 110 -6.64 6.25 -7.38
CA THR A 110 -6.61 4.93 -8.03
C THR A 110 -5.21 4.32 -8.12
N LEU A 111 -4.17 5.16 -8.03
CA LEU A 111 -2.79 4.70 -8.01
C LEU A 111 -2.33 4.25 -6.62
N GLN A 112 -3.05 4.60 -5.55
CA GLN A 112 -2.67 4.21 -4.19
C GLN A 112 -2.87 2.71 -3.98
N LYS A 113 -1.80 2.05 -3.53
CA LYS A 113 -1.86 0.69 -2.98
C LYS A 113 -1.89 0.75 -1.47
N GLU A 114 -2.59 -0.20 -0.88
CA GLU A 114 -2.50 -0.49 0.54
C GLU A 114 -1.78 -1.82 0.72
N ASN A 115 -0.85 -1.87 1.67
CA ASN A 115 -0.28 -3.13 2.13
C ASN A 115 -1.04 -3.58 3.39
N LEU A 116 -1.64 -4.76 3.35
CA LEU A 116 -2.38 -5.30 4.51
C LEU A 116 -1.48 -5.41 5.74
N MET A 117 -0.19 -5.66 5.56
CA MET A 117 0.77 -5.79 6.66
C MET A 117 0.90 -4.51 7.48
N ASP A 118 0.70 -3.34 6.86
CA ASP A 118 0.80 -2.05 7.56
C ASP A 118 -0.33 -1.85 8.59
N ARG A 119 -1.38 -2.68 8.51
CA ARG A 119 -2.57 -2.64 9.38
C ARG A 119 -2.64 -3.83 10.34
N LEU A 120 -1.64 -4.70 10.32
CA LEU A 120 -1.64 -5.97 11.05
C LEU A 120 -0.45 -6.01 12.02
N SER A 121 -0.66 -6.70 13.14
CA SER A 121 0.41 -6.99 14.11
C SER A 121 0.28 -8.43 14.59
N TYR A 122 1.39 -9.16 14.60
CA TYR A 122 1.46 -10.53 15.08
C TYR A 122 1.64 -10.52 16.59
N ARG A 123 0.52 -10.65 17.30
CA ARG A 123 0.46 -10.58 18.75
C ARG A 123 0.21 -11.97 19.32
N THR A 124 0.84 -12.29 20.45
CA THR A 124 0.69 -13.57 21.15
C THR A 124 -0.53 -13.60 22.08
N ASP A 125 -1.03 -12.43 22.51
CA ASP A 125 -2.12 -12.29 23.49
C ASP A 125 -3.51 -12.26 22.86
N LYS A 126 -3.61 -11.80 21.61
CA LYS A 126 -4.87 -11.69 20.87
C LYS A 126 -4.64 -11.61 19.37
N GLN A 127 -5.70 -11.83 18.61
CA GLN A 127 -5.73 -11.60 17.18
C GLN A 127 -5.71 -10.10 16.82
N THR A 128 -5.09 -9.80 15.68
CA THR A 128 -5.36 -8.55 14.96
C THR A 128 -6.25 -8.86 13.76
N VAL A 129 -7.35 -8.12 13.61
CA VAL A 129 -8.29 -8.29 12.48
C VAL A 129 -8.35 -7.00 11.69
N SER A 130 -8.18 -7.11 10.38
CA SER A 130 -8.32 -5.99 9.44
C SER A 130 -9.35 -6.33 8.37
N VAL A 131 -10.35 -5.47 8.20
CA VAL A 131 -11.33 -5.63 7.11
C VAL A 131 -10.65 -5.30 5.79
N ILE A 132 -10.65 -6.26 4.85
CA ILE A 132 -10.15 -6.08 3.49
C ILE A 132 -11.26 -5.50 2.61
N LYS A 133 -12.44 -6.11 2.67
CA LYS A 133 -13.65 -5.67 1.95
C LYS A 133 -14.90 -5.95 2.78
N ASN A 134 -15.88 -5.07 2.65
CA ASN A 134 -17.20 -5.25 3.22
C ASN A 134 -18.22 -4.81 2.18
N GLY A 135 -19.12 -5.71 1.79
CA GLY A 135 -20.12 -5.48 0.76
C GLY A 135 -21.42 -6.21 1.12
N GLU A 136 -22.41 -6.07 0.25
CA GLU A 136 -23.70 -6.72 0.46
C GLU A 136 -23.54 -8.25 0.41
N GLY A 137 -23.75 -8.91 1.55
CA GLY A 137 -23.68 -10.37 1.64
C GLY A 137 -22.28 -10.97 1.59
N VAL A 138 -21.21 -10.17 1.48
CA VAL A 138 -19.81 -10.64 1.49
C VAL A 138 -18.95 -9.75 2.37
N LYS A 139 -18.20 -10.36 3.28
CA LYS A 139 -17.21 -9.67 4.13
C LYS A 139 -15.89 -10.42 4.10
N GLN A 140 -14.81 -9.74 3.75
CA GLN A 140 -13.47 -10.28 3.72
C GLN A 140 -12.60 -9.62 4.79
N VAL A 141 -11.93 -10.42 5.61
CA VAL A 141 -11.04 -9.96 6.67
C VAL A 141 -9.71 -10.69 6.61
N ALA A 142 -8.62 -9.98 6.90
CA ALA A 142 -7.33 -10.56 7.24
C ALA A 142 -7.25 -10.73 8.75
N VAL A 143 -6.73 -11.86 9.21
CA VAL A 143 -6.47 -12.15 10.62
C VAL A 143 -5.00 -12.48 10.79
N ALA A 144 -4.35 -11.80 11.73
CA ALA A 144 -2.97 -12.06 12.11
C ALA A 144 -2.90 -12.59 13.55
N LEU A 145 -2.15 -13.68 13.73
CA LEU A 145 -1.88 -14.34 15.01
C LEU A 145 -0.37 -14.49 15.20
N GLY A 146 0.15 -14.11 16.37
CA GLY A 146 1.48 -14.52 16.79
C GLY A 146 1.48 -15.97 17.30
N LYS A 147 2.67 -16.49 17.64
CA LYS A 147 2.83 -17.85 18.15
C LYS A 147 1.99 -18.09 19.40
N GLY A 148 1.15 -19.12 19.36
CA GLY A 148 0.26 -19.50 20.46
C GLY A 148 -0.96 -18.58 20.65
N ALA A 149 -1.11 -17.52 19.84
CA ALA A 149 -2.29 -16.68 19.92
C ALA A 149 -3.52 -17.43 19.42
N ILE A 150 -4.65 -17.21 20.10
CA ILE A 150 -5.88 -17.95 19.87
C ILE A 150 -6.94 -17.00 19.32
N LEU A 151 -7.49 -17.32 18.14
CA LEU A 151 -8.81 -16.83 17.77
C LEU A 151 -9.83 -17.74 18.45
N LYS A 152 -10.30 -17.29 19.62
CA LYS A 152 -11.17 -18.04 20.51
C LYS A 152 -12.40 -18.61 19.78
N LYS A 153 -12.89 -19.72 20.32
CA LYS A 153 -14.15 -20.37 19.94
C LYS A 153 -15.25 -19.36 19.64
N HIS A 154 -15.80 -19.47 18.43
CA HIS A 154 -16.92 -18.68 17.98
C HIS A 154 -17.70 -19.42 16.90
N THR A 155 -18.90 -18.95 16.62
CA THR A 155 -19.73 -19.39 15.49
C THR A 155 -19.85 -18.26 14.47
N THR A 156 -20.40 -18.59 13.30
CA THR A 156 -20.69 -17.63 12.24
C THR A 156 -22.02 -18.00 11.59
N ASP A 157 -22.90 -17.01 11.49
CA ASP A 157 -24.26 -17.20 10.94
C ASP A 157 -24.27 -17.44 9.42
N VAL A 158 -23.12 -17.23 8.78
CA VAL A 158 -22.90 -17.48 7.36
C VAL A 158 -21.62 -18.29 7.16
N PRO A 159 -21.57 -19.16 6.13
CA PRO A 159 -20.37 -19.93 5.82
C PRO A 159 -19.16 -19.01 5.52
N ALA A 160 -17.97 -19.53 5.80
CA ALA A 160 -16.72 -18.82 5.56
C ALA A 160 -15.70 -19.66 4.79
N PHE A 161 -14.93 -19.01 3.93
CA PHE A 161 -13.80 -19.60 3.22
C PHE A 161 -12.51 -19.03 3.80
N LEU A 162 -11.66 -19.92 4.32
CA LEU A 162 -10.37 -19.61 4.89
C LEU A 162 -9.26 -19.89 3.86
N VAL A 163 -8.32 -18.97 3.73
CA VAL A 163 -7.06 -19.17 3.00
C VAL A 163 -5.90 -18.77 3.90
N VAL A 164 -4.98 -19.69 4.20
CA VAL A 164 -3.74 -19.35 4.90
C VAL A 164 -2.79 -18.67 3.91
N VAL A 165 -2.31 -17.48 4.24
CA VAL A 165 -1.39 -16.71 3.39
C VAL A 165 0.05 -16.87 3.86
N LYS A 166 0.27 -16.96 5.18
CA LYS A 166 1.59 -17.09 5.80
C LYS A 166 1.51 -17.89 7.09
N GLY A 167 2.55 -18.68 7.36
CA GLY A 167 2.71 -19.45 8.58
C GLY A 167 1.83 -20.69 8.62
N GLU A 168 1.69 -21.25 9.81
CA GLU A 168 0.88 -22.44 10.07
C GLU A 168 -0.15 -22.15 11.18
N ILE A 169 -1.38 -22.63 10.99
CA ILE A 169 -2.43 -22.51 12.00
C ILE A 169 -2.99 -23.89 12.35
N ARG A 170 -3.20 -24.12 13.64
CA ARG A 170 -4.00 -25.27 14.12
C ARG A 170 -5.46 -24.87 14.12
N PHE A 171 -6.27 -25.62 13.39
CA PHE A 171 -7.70 -25.42 13.25
C PHE A 171 -8.45 -26.52 13.99
N LEU A 172 -9.21 -26.14 15.02
CA LEU A 172 -9.97 -27.09 15.84
C LEU A 172 -11.45 -26.97 15.48
N ILE A 173 -12.02 -28.04 14.95
CA ILE A 173 -13.42 -28.13 14.53
C ILE A 173 -13.94 -29.55 14.71
N ASN A 174 -15.18 -29.74 15.15
CA ASN A 174 -15.78 -31.07 15.38
C ASN A 174 -14.94 -32.00 16.27
N GLY A 175 -14.20 -31.43 17.23
CA GLY A 175 -13.30 -32.18 18.11
C GLY A 175 -12.05 -32.76 17.43
N GLN A 176 -11.78 -32.38 16.18
CA GLN A 176 -10.58 -32.75 15.44
C GLN A 176 -9.67 -31.52 15.28
N GLU A 177 -8.36 -31.76 15.30
CA GLU A 177 -7.36 -30.75 14.98
C GLU A 177 -6.84 -30.98 13.55
N ILE A 178 -6.79 -29.90 12.77
CA ILE A 178 -6.26 -29.88 11.42
C ILE A 178 -5.15 -28.84 11.39
N LEU A 179 -3.95 -29.23 10.94
CA LEU A 179 -2.86 -28.29 10.70
C LEU A 179 -3.00 -27.73 9.28
N LEU A 180 -3.23 -26.43 9.15
CA LEU A 180 -3.28 -25.72 7.87
C LEU A 180 -2.01 -24.90 7.69
N LYS A 181 -1.34 -25.10 6.55
CA LYS A 181 -0.10 -24.42 6.16
C LYS A 181 -0.37 -23.33 5.15
N ALA A 182 0.63 -22.52 4.84
CA ALA A 182 0.52 -21.50 3.81
C ALA A 182 -0.04 -22.07 2.49
N LEU A 183 -1.04 -21.37 1.94
CA LEU A 183 -1.85 -21.73 0.77
C LEU A 183 -2.87 -22.86 0.97
N ASP A 184 -2.94 -23.49 2.13
CA ASP A 184 -4.07 -24.36 2.45
C ASP A 184 -5.35 -23.54 2.61
N THR A 185 -6.47 -24.17 2.29
CA THR A 185 -7.80 -23.57 2.34
C THR A 185 -8.79 -24.45 3.09
N TYR A 186 -9.83 -23.84 3.65
CA TYR A 186 -10.87 -24.57 4.37
C TYR A 186 -12.23 -23.89 4.23
N ASN A 187 -13.28 -24.67 3.99
CA ASN A 187 -14.68 -24.21 4.04
C ASN A 187 -15.24 -24.44 5.44
N ILE A 188 -15.47 -23.36 6.18
CA ILE A 188 -16.06 -23.37 7.52
C ILE A 188 -17.58 -23.30 7.37
N PRO A 189 -18.33 -24.35 7.75
CA PRO A 189 -19.79 -24.33 7.70
C PRO A 189 -20.37 -23.30 8.66
N ALA A 190 -21.60 -22.84 8.39
CA ALA A 190 -22.32 -21.97 9.31
C ALA A 190 -22.64 -22.70 10.62
N GLU A 191 -22.74 -21.96 11.72
CA GLU A 191 -23.15 -22.45 13.05
C GLU A 191 -22.27 -23.57 13.65
N ILE A 192 -21.12 -23.88 13.05
CA ILE A 192 -20.16 -24.81 13.62
C ILE A 192 -19.11 -24.05 14.42
N GLU A 193 -19.02 -24.37 15.72
CA GLU A 193 -17.99 -23.83 16.60
C GLU A 193 -16.60 -24.27 16.14
N HIS A 194 -15.70 -23.30 16.04
CA HIS A 194 -14.32 -23.55 15.65
C HIS A 194 -13.35 -22.61 16.37
N GLU A 195 -12.10 -23.03 16.46
CA GLU A 195 -11.00 -22.27 17.08
C GLU A 195 -9.75 -22.33 16.20
N LEU A 196 -8.98 -21.24 16.17
CA LEU A 196 -7.72 -21.18 15.43
C LEU A 196 -6.57 -20.77 16.36
N ILE A 197 -5.43 -21.44 16.24
CA ILE A 197 -4.23 -21.16 17.03
C ILE A 197 -3.04 -20.94 16.10
N GLY A 198 -2.31 -19.85 16.29
CA GLY A 198 -1.07 -19.59 15.54
C GLY A 198 0.06 -20.53 15.97
N VAL A 199 0.75 -21.15 15.01
CA VAL A 199 1.86 -22.08 15.28
C VAL A 199 3.21 -21.38 15.15
N ASP A 200 3.39 -20.58 14.10
CA ASP A 200 4.61 -19.82 13.86
C ASP A 200 4.58 -18.46 14.55
N ASP A 201 5.68 -17.72 14.51
CA ASP A 201 5.75 -16.36 15.04
C ASP A 201 4.84 -15.40 14.25
N GLU A 202 4.60 -15.68 12.97
CA GLU A 202 3.78 -14.86 12.08
C GLU A 202 2.79 -15.69 11.27
N ASN A 203 1.54 -15.72 11.69
CA ASN A 203 0.48 -16.46 11.01
C ASN A 203 -0.56 -15.48 10.46
N LEU A 204 -0.83 -15.57 9.17
CA LEU A 204 -1.78 -14.72 8.45
C LEU A 204 -2.72 -15.58 7.63
N PHE A 205 -4.01 -15.35 7.79
CA PHE A 205 -5.03 -15.97 6.97
C PHE A 205 -6.12 -14.96 6.62
N ILE A 206 -6.77 -15.21 5.48
CA ILE A 206 -7.90 -14.44 4.99
C ILE A 206 -9.16 -15.27 5.20
N LEU A 207 -10.17 -14.64 5.81
CA LEU A 207 -11.52 -15.18 5.91
C LEU A 207 -12.43 -14.40 4.98
N THR A 208 -13.11 -15.09 4.09
CA THR A 208 -14.22 -14.54 3.31
C THR A 208 -15.51 -15.13 3.84
N LYS A 209 -16.38 -14.31 4.42
CA LYS A 209 -17.71 -14.68 4.87
C LYS A 209 -18.71 -14.30 3.79
N SER A 210 -19.60 -15.20 3.40
CA SER A 210 -20.55 -14.92 2.34
C SER A 210 -21.86 -15.69 2.52
N LYS A 211 -22.99 -14.99 2.42
CA LYS A 211 -24.32 -15.61 2.37
C LYS A 211 -24.57 -16.37 1.06
N TYR A 212 -23.69 -16.24 0.08
CA TYR A 212 -23.79 -16.86 -1.24
C TYR A 212 -22.95 -18.14 -1.37
N PHE A 213 -22.15 -18.48 -0.35
CA PHE A 213 -21.47 -19.77 -0.33
C PHE A 213 -22.49 -20.87 -0.15
N LYS A 214 -22.36 -21.91 -0.97
CA LYS A 214 -23.16 -23.14 -0.85
C LYS A 214 -22.41 -24.08 0.08
N GLU A 215 -23.17 -24.76 0.93
CA GLU A 215 -22.66 -25.87 1.77
C GLU A 215 -22.32 -27.10 0.94
#